data_AF-A0AA41VBN8-F1
#
_entry.id   AF-A0AA41VBN8-F1
#
_cell.length_a   1.000
_cell.length_b   1.000
_cell.length_c   1.000
_cell.angle_alpha   90.00
_cell.angle_beta   90.00
_cell.angle_gamma   90.00
#
_symmetry.space_group_name_H-M   'P 1'
#
loop_
_entity.id
_entity.type
_entity.pdbx_description
1 polymer ?
#
loop_
_entity_poly.entity_id
_entity_poly.type
_entity_poly.pdbx_seq_one_letter_code
_entity_poly.pdbx_strand_id
1 'polypeptide(L)'
;MMRYLLRDNLKAVVGAINITNRYGFTALDILMQNPARDLKDVEIGDLLRNAGALITREQQQAESPTRGHPRLRCASGCTENCDDNWLSRKHNVLMVVASLIATMAFEAGLNPPGGIWQDNSVLKNQSGEPEHLAGTSILADNAIHIHFLYMVSNTLGFFASLSIILLLISGLPLKKRLSIWILTAIMWVALTCTASTYFITLTSISARHLAKHASSPVAVLEGWFIAWIALICILLLVHFLRFMSKRKASERTNVIT
;
A
#
# COMPACT_ATOMS: atom_id res chain seq x y z
N MET A 1 35.73 42.10 -2.87
CA MET A 1 34.44 41.39 -2.67
C MET A 1 33.88 40.82 -3.98
N MET A 2 33.56 41.64 -4.99
CA MET A 2 32.80 41.22 -6.18
C MET A 2 33.51 40.18 -7.09
N ARG A 3 34.84 40.25 -7.23
CA ARG A 3 35.63 39.27 -8.01
C ARG A 3 35.65 37.86 -7.41
N TYR A 4 35.44 37.73 -6.10
CA TYR A 4 35.43 36.44 -5.41
C TYR A 4 34.10 35.71 -5.66
N LEU A 5 32.98 36.43 -5.55
CA LEU A 5 31.65 35.89 -5.83
C LEU A 5 31.49 35.44 -7.29
N LEU A 6 32.07 36.18 -8.24
CA LEU A 6 32.09 35.77 -9.66
C LEU A 6 32.88 34.48 -9.89
N ARG A 7 34.02 34.32 -9.19
CA ARG A 7 34.88 33.13 -9.31
C ARG A 7 34.20 31.88 -8.76
N ASP A 8 33.50 32.00 -7.63
CA ASP A 8 32.84 30.86 -6.98
C ASP A 8 31.61 30.41 -7.76
N ASN A 9 30.81 31.35 -8.28
CA ASN A 9 29.70 31.03 -9.19
C ASN A 9 30.18 30.39 -10.49
N LEU A 10 31.28 30.89 -11.08
CA LEU A 10 31.84 30.31 -12.30
C LEU A 10 32.34 28.88 -12.07
N LYS A 11 33.00 28.61 -10.94
CA LYS A 11 33.41 27.25 -10.57
C LYS A 11 32.24 26.32 -10.33
N ALA A 12 31.16 26.80 -9.70
CA ALA A 12 29.95 26.01 -9.46
C ALA A 12 29.26 25.65 -10.79
N VAL A 13 29.18 26.59 -11.73
CA VAL A 13 28.60 26.35 -13.07
C VAL A 13 29.44 25.35 -13.87
N VAL A 14 30.76 25.52 -13.91
CA VAL A 14 31.66 24.58 -14.61
C VAL A 14 31.63 23.19 -13.94
N GLY A 15 31.57 23.14 -12.61
CA GLY A 15 31.44 21.89 -11.86
C GLY A 15 30.12 21.15 -12.15
N ALA A 16 29.02 21.89 -12.32
CA ALA A 16 27.73 21.31 -12.67
C ALA A 16 27.70 20.71 -14.09
N ILE A 17 28.43 21.30 -15.03
CA ILE A 17 28.53 20.80 -16.42
C ILE A 17 29.34 19.49 -16.46
N ASN A 18 30.27 19.31 -15.52
CA ASN A 18 31.17 18.16 -15.46
C ASN A 18 30.66 17.03 -14.54
N ILE A 19 29.35 17.02 -14.23
CA ILE A 19 28.73 15.94 -13.48
C ILE A 19 28.69 14.67 -14.34
N THR A 20 29.04 13.53 -13.72
CA THR A 20 29.03 12.22 -14.38
C THR A 20 27.73 11.47 -14.06
N ASN A 21 27.28 10.63 -15.00
CA ASN A 21 26.17 9.71 -14.73
C ASN A 21 26.65 8.50 -13.88
N ARG A 22 25.73 7.59 -13.52
CA ARG A 22 26.02 6.36 -12.74
C ARG A 22 27.07 5.41 -13.36
N TYR A 23 27.40 5.59 -14.63
CA TYR A 23 28.42 4.87 -15.40
C TYR A 23 29.74 5.64 -15.53
N GLY A 24 29.84 6.84 -14.96
CA GLY A 24 31.06 7.65 -14.96
C GLY A 24 31.29 8.48 -16.23
N PHE A 25 30.26 8.67 -17.06
CA PHE A 25 30.35 9.47 -18.28
C PHE A 25 29.81 10.89 -18.06
N THR A 26 30.54 11.91 -18.51
CA THR A 26 30.05 13.29 -18.59
C THR A 26 29.09 13.45 -19.77
N ALA A 27 28.33 14.55 -19.82
CA ALA A 27 27.46 14.85 -20.97
C ALA A 27 28.23 14.84 -22.30
N LEU A 28 29.50 15.25 -22.28
CA LEU A 28 30.38 15.26 -23.44
C LEU A 28 30.79 13.84 -23.88
N ASP A 29 31.08 12.92 -22.94
CA ASP A 29 31.39 11.52 -23.24
C ASP A 29 30.23 10.79 -23.91
N ILE A 30 29.00 11.04 -23.45
CA ILE A 30 27.79 10.43 -24.02
C ILE A 30 27.59 10.90 -25.47
N LEU A 31 27.84 12.19 -25.72
CA LEU A 31 27.78 12.75 -27.06
C LEU A 31 28.87 12.15 -27.98
N MET A 32 30.03 11.78 -27.43
CA MET A 32 31.15 11.14 -28.15
C MET A 32 30.92 9.66 -28.44
N GLN A 33 30.07 9.00 -27.66
CA GLN A 33 29.82 7.57 -27.78
C GLN A 33 28.88 7.20 -28.94
N ASN A 34 28.11 8.15 -29.48
CA ASN A 34 27.22 7.89 -30.60
C ASN A 34 28.00 7.81 -31.93
N PRO A 35 27.99 6.66 -32.65
CA PRO A 35 28.72 6.51 -33.91
C PRO A 35 28.04 7.21 -35.12
N ALA A 36 26.79 7.67 -34.98
CA ALA A 36 26.04 8.37 -36.02
C ALA A 36 25.81 9.85 -35.63
N ARG A 37 26.89 10.60 -35.44
CA ARG A 37 26.83 12.03 -35.10
C ARG A 37 26.31 12.84 -36.28
N ASP A 38 25.23 13.57 -36.07
CA ASP A 38 24.76 14.60 -37.01
C ASP A 38 25.58 15.90 -36.82
N LEU A 39 25.53 16.83 -37.78
CA LEU A 39 26.18 18.15 -37.66
C LEU A 39 25.79 18.87 -36.38
N LYS A 40 24.55 18.67 -35.92
CA LYS A 40 24.03 19.24 -34.66
C LYS A 40 24.73 18.67 -33.42
N ASP A 41 25.08 17.40 -33.43
CA ASP A 41 25.80 16.78 -32.30
C ASP A 41 27.23 17.29 -32.22
N VAL A 42 27.83 17.66 -33.35
CA VAL A 42 29.16 18.31 -33.38
C VAL A 42 29.08 19.71 -32.78
N GLU A 43 28.08 20.51 -33.18
CA GLU A 43 27.86 21.86 -32.66
C GLU A 43 27.56 21.87 -31.15
N ILE A 44 26.72 20.95 -30.67
CA ILE A 44 26.42 20.79 -29.24
C ILE A 44 27.70 20.40 -28.47
N GLY A 45 28.55 19.57 -29.06
CA GLY A 45 29.85 19.21 -28.48
C GLY A 45 30.76 20.43 -28.31
N ASP A 46 30.83 21.29 -29.33
CA ASP A 46 31.65 22.51 -29.29
C ASP A 46 31.11 23.53 -28.27
N LEU A 47 29.79 23.68 -28.16
CA LEU A 47 29.16 24.53 -27.14
C LEU A 47 29.45 24.02 -25.72
N LEU A 48 29.34 22.72 -25.50
CA LEU A 48 29.67 22.10 -24.21
C LEU A 48 31.15 22.29 -23.87
N ARG A 49 32.04 22.12 -24.85
CA ARG A 49 33.48 22.30 -24.65
C ARG A 49 33.84 23.76 -24.36
N ASN A 50 33.21 24.71 -25.05
CA ASN A 50 33.36 26.15 -24.79
C ASN A 50 32.82 26.56 -23.42
N ALA A 51 31.79 25.87 -22.92
CA ALA A 51 31.25 26.07 -21.57
C ALA A 51 32.11 25.43 -20.46
N GLY A 52 33.20 24.73 -20.81
CA GLY A 52 34.12 24.12 -19.87
C GLY A 52 33.82 22.65 -19.53
N ALA A 53 33.01 21.96 -20.33
CA ALA A 53 32.81 20.52 -20.18
C ALA A 53 34.10 19.75 -20.51
N LEU A 54 34.45 18.77 -19.68
CA LEU A 54 35.60 17.91 -19.89
C LEU A 54 35.14 16.47 -20.15
N ILE A 55 35.97 15.74 -20.89
CA ILE A 55 35.87 14.28 -20.99
C ILE A 55 36.34 13.70 -19.64
N THR A 56 35.74 12.60 -19.15
CA THR A 56 36.12 12.02 -17.85
C THR A 56 37.63 11.75 -17.72
N ARG A 57 38.31 11.41 -18.83
CA ARG A 57 39.76 11.24 -18.88
C ARG A 57 40.53 12.55 -18.66
N GLU A 58 40.07 13.66 -19.23
CA GLU A 58 40.67 14.99 -19.04
C GLU A 58 40.42 15.51 -17.62
N GLN A 59 39.23 15.25 -17.06
CA GLN A 59 38.89 15.58 -15.67
C GLN A 59 39.79 14.84 -14.66
N GLN A 60 40.05 13.54 -14.87
CA GLN A 60 40.95 12.76 -14.01
C GLN A 60 42.42 13.22 -14.13
N GLN A 61 42.81 13.79 -15.27
CA GLN A 61 44.17 14.23 -15.53
C GLN A 61 44.45 15.65 -15.03
N ALA A 62 43.40 16.48 -14.89
CA ALA A 62 43.48 17.80 -14.26
C ALA A 62 43.67 17.74 -12.73
N GLU A 63 43.40 16.59 -12.09
CA GLU A 63 43.39 16.44 -10.62
C GLU A 63 44.49 15.56 -10.01
N SER A 64 45.51 15.06 -10.76
CA SER A 64 46.55 14.25 -10.10
C SER A 64 47.94 14.25 -10.75
N PRO A 65 49.02 14.49 -9.97
CA PRO A 65 50.30 13.87 -10.22
C PRO A 65 50.36 12.49 -9.53
N THR A 66 50.74 11.49 -10.32
CA THR A 66 51.33 10.18 -9.96
C THR A 66 50.39 8.96 -9.76
N ARG A 67 50.45 8.09 -10.79
CA ARG A 67 50.43 6.61 -10.80
C ARG A 67 49.59 5.89 -9.73
N GLY A 68 48.51 5.27 -10.20
CA GLY A 68 47.92 4.11 -9.56
C GLY A 68 46.73 3.59 -10.36
N HIS A 69 46.82 2.34 -10.81
CA HIS A 69 45.76 1.60 -11.51
C HIS A 69 44.34 1.88 -10.97
N PRO A 70 43.34 2.17 -11.83
CA PRO A 70 41.96 2.19 -11.35
C PRO A 70 41.48 0.74 -11.22
N ARG A 71 41.47 0.26 -9.98
CA ARG A 71 40.74 -0.92 -9.57
C ARG A 71 39.27 -0.72 -9.93
N LEU A 72 38.69 -1.68 -10.65
CA LEU A 72 37.24 -1.92 -10.63
C LEU A 72 36.85 -2.18 -9.17
N ARG A 73 36.34 -1.15 -8.50
CA ARG A 73 35.58 -1.31 -7.27
C ARG A 73 34.18 -0.82 -7.57
N CYS A 74 33.34 -1.75 -8.05
CA CYS A 74 31.91 -1.57 -8.03
C CYS A 74 31.49 -1.41 -6.56
N ALA A 75 31.37 -0.16 -6.11
CA ALA A 75 30.63 0.15 -4.92
C ALA A 75 29.16 -0.10 -5.23
N SER A 76 28.69 -1.28 -4.80
CA SER A 76 27.29 -1.56 -4.53
C SER A 76 26.72 -0.43 -3.67
N GLY A 77 25.89 0.43 -4.27
CA GLY A 77 25.26 1.54 -3.55
C GLY A 77 24.32 2.32 -4.43
N CYS A 78 23.32 1.67 -5.03
CA CYS A 78 22.12 2.29 -5.59
C CYS A 78 21.03 1.24 -5.84
N THR A 79 20.57 0.58 -4.77
CA THR A 79 19.26 -0.10 -4.77
C THR A 79 18.33 0.40 -3.66
N GLU A 80 18.74 1.34 -2.80
CA GLU A 80 17.89 1.81 -1.70
C GLU A 80 16.80 2.82 -2.11
N ASN A 81 16.99 3.59 -3.20
CA ASN A 81 16.07 4.70 -3.49
C ASN A 81 14.82 4.31 -4.33
N CYS A 82 14.80 3.11 -4.92
CA CYS A 82 13.61 2.59 -5.61
C CYS A 82 12.66 1.87 -4.63
N ASP A 83 13.23 1.24 -3.60
CA ASP A 83 12.46 0.46 -2.63
C ASP A 83 11.63 1.32 -1.67
N ASP A 84 12.21 2.42 -1.20
CA ASP A 84 11.52 3.33 -0.27
C ASP A 84 10.37 4.10 -0.95
N ASN A 85 10.54 4.45 -2.24
CA ASN A 85 9.50 5.13 -3.02
C ASN A 85 8.28 4.24 -3.30
N TRP A 86 8.45 2.92 -3.54
CA TRP A 86 7.29 2.03 -3.70
C TRP A 86 6.59 1.75 -2.38
N LEU A 87 7.34 1.61 -1.27
CA LEU A 87 6.78 1.37 0.05
C LEU A 87 5.92 2.56 0.50
N SER A 88 6.44 3.78 0.33
CA SER A 88 5.70 5.01 0.63
C SER A 88 4.44 5.14 -0.24
N ARG A 89 4.53 4.84 -1.55
CA ARG A 89 3.35 4.86 -2.43
C ARG A 89 2.28 3.85 -1.99
N LYS A 90 2.67 2.62 -1.63
CA LYS A 90 1.71 1.61 -1.14
C LYS A 90 1.09 1.99 0.20
N HIS A 91 1.86 2.60 1.10
CA HIS A 91 1.36 3.13 2.37
C HIS A 91 0.27 4.20 2.13
N ASN A 92 0.53 5.17 1.26
CA ASN A 92 -0.46 6.20 0.91
C ASN A 92 -1.74 5.60 0.33
N VAL A 93 -1.62 4.67 -0.63
CA VAL A 93 -2.80 3.99 -1.21
C VAL A 93 -3.56 3.20 -0.15
N LEU A 94 -2.86 2.50 0.74
CA LEU A 94 -3.49 1.70 1.77
C LEU A 94 -4.21 2.56 2.82
N MET A 95 -3.66 3.72 3.17
CA MET A 95 -4.31 4.68 4.05
C MET A 95 -5.63 5.17 3.46
N VAL A 96 -5.63 5.49 2.16
CA VAL A 96 -6.85 5.90 1.44
C VAL A 96 -7.88 4.76 1.43
N VAL A 97 -7.46 3.55 1.06
CA VAL A 97 -8.35 2.38 1.03
C VAL A 97 -8.93 2.07 2.41
N ALA A 98 -8.12 2.14 3.46
CA ALA A 98 -8.59 1.97 4.83
C ALA A 98 -9.61 3.07 5.21
N SER A 99 -9.30 4.34 4.94
CA SER A 99 -10.25 5.42 5.18
C SER A 99 -11.59 5.18 4.48
N LEU A 100 -11.58 4.74 3.21
CA LEU A 100 -12.79 4.43 2.46
C LEU A 100 -13.58 3.28 3.10
N ILE A 101 -12.91 2.19 3.49
CA ILE A 101 -13.56 1.05 4.18
C ILE A 101 -14.15 1.49 5.52
N ALA A 102 -13.44 2.34 6.27
CA ALA A 102 -13.92 2.86 7.54
C ALA A 102 -15.16 3.73 7.36
N THR A 103 -15.17 4.62 6.36
CA THR A 103 -16.34 5.45 6.02
C THR A 103 -17.53 4.58 5.61
N MET A 104 -17.33 3.62 4.69
CA MET A 104 -18.40 2.72 4.27
C MET A 104 -18.98 1.90 5.42
N ALA A 105 -18.12 1.40 6.32
CA ALA A 105 -18.56 0.64 7.50
C ALA A 105 -19.31 1.53 8.51
N PHE A 106 -18.89 2.78 8.68
CA PHE A 106 -19.59 3.76 9.52
C PHE A 106 -20.98 4.08 8.95
N GLU A 107 -21.07 4.36 7.65
CA GLU A 107 -22.34 4.61 6.96
C GLU A 107 -23.29 3.41 7.06
N ALA A 108 -22.77 2.20 6.84
CA ALA A 108 -23.52 0.95 6.94
C ALA A 108 -23.95 0.62 8.39
N GLY A 109 -23.19 1.08 9.39
CA GLY A 109 -23.54 0.94 10.81
C GLY A 109 -24.69 1.86 11.21
N LEU A 110 -24.71 3.09 10.70
CA LEU A 110 -25.79 4.05 10.96
C LEU A 110 -27.06 3.73 10.18
N ASN A 111 -26.92 3.18 8.98
CA ASN A 111 -28.03 2.86 8.08
C ASN A 111 -28.04 1.35 7.81
N PRO A 112 -28.57 0.54 8.74
CA PRO A 112 -28.61 -0.90 8.55
C PRO A 112 -29.47 -1.27 7.32
N PRO A 113 -29.12 -2.34 6.60
CA PRO A 113 -29.84 -2.75 5.42
C PRO A 113 -31.28 -3.13 5.78
N GLY A 114 -32.22 -2.56 5.03
CA GLY A 114 -33.65 -2.65 5.35
C GLY A 114 -34.19 -1.46 6.17
N GLY A 115 -33.30 -0.60 6.69
CA GLY A 115 -33.67 0.64 7.38
C GLY A 115 -33.97 0.47 8.87
N ILE A 116 -34.36 1.60 9.46
CA ILE A 116 -34.82 1.71 10.85
C ILE A 116 -36.30 2.09 10.85
N TRP A 117 -37.06 1.52 11.79
CA TRP A 117 -38.45 1.91 11.99
C TRP A 117 -38.53 3.37 12.43
N GLN A 118 -39.41 4.14 11.78
CA GLN A 118 -39.62 5.56 12.11
C GLN A 118 -40.71 5.75 13.17
N ASP A 119 -41.64 4.79 13.27
CA ASP A 119 -42.79 4.85 14.17
C ASP A 119 -42.85 3.61 15.06
N ASN A 120 -43.58 3.72 16.18
CA ASN A 120 -43.92 2.57 17.02
C ASN A 120 -45.08 1.79 16.41
N SER A 121 -45.07 0.46 16.51
CA SER A 121 -46.16 -0.35 15.98
C SER A 121 -47.45 -0.10 16.75
N VAL A 122 -48.55 0.02 16.02
CA VAL A 122 -49.90 0.06 16.60
C VAL A 122 -50.30 -1.31 17.16
N LEU A 123 -49.77 -2.39 16.57
CA LEU A 123 -49.96 -3.75 17.05
C LEU A 123 -49.16 -3.97 18.33
N LYS A 124 -49.82 -4.58 19.32
CA LYS A 124 -49.21 -4.97 20.59
C LYS A 124 -49.04 -6.47 20.63
N ASN A 125 -47.88 -6.91 21.10
CA ASN A 125 -47.60 -8.31 21.39
C ASN A 125 -48.39 -8.78 22.64
N GLN A 126 -48.30 -10.07 22.96
CA GLN A 126 -49.06 -10.70 24.07
C GLN A 126 -48.76 -10.06 25.44
N SER A 127 -47.62 -9.39 25.57
CA SER A 127 -47.20 -8.61 26.75
C SER A 127 -47.75 -7.17 26.80
N GLY A 128 -48.46 -6.71 25.77
CA GLY A 128 -49.01 -5.35 25.69
C GLY A 128 -48.03 -4.27 25.20
N GLU A 129 -46.83 -4.68 24.78
CA GLU A 129 -45.78 -3.84 24.23
C GLU A 129 -45.91 -3.75 22.70
N PRO A 130 -45.49 -2.64 22.07
CA PRO A 130 -45.46 -2.56 20.61
C PRO A 130 -44.55 -3.66 20.03
N GLU A 131 -45.02 -4.33 18.97
CA GLU A 131 -44.28 -5.29 18.15
C GLU A 131 -42.96 -4.74 17.59
N HIS A 132 -42.90 -3.47 17.21
CA HIS A 132 -41.65 -2.75 16.89
C HIS A 132 -41.63 -1.34 17.47
N LEU A 133 -40.43 -0.86 17.79
CA LEU A 133 -40.19 0.45 18.37
C LEU A 133 -39.46 1.35 17.36
N ALA A 134 -39.79 2.64 17.36
CA ALA A 134 -39.04 3.62 16.58
C ALA A 134 -37.55 3.57 16.97
N GLY A 135 -36.68 3.55 15.96
CA GLY A 135 -35.24 3.42 16.14
C GLY A 135 -34.71 1.97 16.19
N THR A 136 -35.56 0.94 16.16
CA THR A 136 -35.08 -0.45 15.97
C THR A 136 -34.84 -0.73 14.48
N SER A 137 -33.84 -1.56 14.19
CA SER A 137 -33.56 -1.97 12.81
C SER A 137 -34.59 -2.97 12.33
N ILE A 138 -35.17 -2.73 11.15
CA ILE A 138 -36.14 -3.61 10.49
C ILE A 138 -35.55 -5.02 10.25
N LEU A 139 -34.23 -5.12 10.10
CA LEU A 139 -33.54 -6.41 9.96
C LEU A 139 -33.50 -7.20 11.27
N ALA A 140 -33.41 -6.52 12.42
CA ALA A 140 -33.37 -7.16 13.73
C ALA A 140 -34.69 -7.87 14.05
N ASP A 141 -35.81 -7.24 13.70
CA ASP A 141 -37.15 -7.79 13.93
C ASP A 141 -37.46 -9.01 13.06
N ASN A 142 -36.93 -9.04 11.82
CA ASN A 142 -37.22 -10.12 10.88
C ASN A 142 -36.23 -11.30 11.00
N ALA A 143 -34.97 -11.05 11.33
CA ALA A 143 -33.93 -12.08 11.38
C ALA A 143 -32.78 -11.70 12.33
N ILE A 144 -33.01 -11.87 13.64
CA ILE A 144 -32.06 -11.46 14.69
C ILE A 144 -30.65 -12.06 14.51
N HIS A 145 -30.54 -13.31 14.06
CA HIS A 145 -29.26 -13.98 13.83
C HIS A 145 -28.46 -13.33 12.68
N ILE A 146 -29.14 -12.97 11.59
CA ILE A 146 -28.51 -12.34 10.42
C ILE A 146 -28.09 -10.91 10.76
N HIS A 147 -28.94 -10.20 11.50
CA HIS A 147 -28.65 -8.86 12.00
C HIS A 147 -27.42 -8.84 12.94
N PHE A 148 -27.33 -9.80 13.87
CA PHE A 148 -26.19 -9.91 14.77
C PHE A 148 -24.88 -10.16 14.00
N LEU A 149 -24.88 -11.11 13.05
CA LEU A 149 -23.70 -11.42 12.24
C LEU A 149 -23.28 -10.22 11.38
N TYR A 150 -24.24 -9.50 10.80
CA TYR A 150 -24.01 -8.24 10.08
C TYR A 150 -23.31 -7.21 10.96
N MET A 151 -23.84 -6.95 12.16
CA MET A 151 -23.31 -5.95 13.07
C MET A 151 -21.88 -6.29 13.53
N VAL A 152 -21.63 -7.55 13.89
CA VAL A 152 -20.31 -8.02 14.31
C VAL A 152 -19.30 -7.90 13.17
N SER A 153 -19.64 -8.37 11.97
CA SER A 153 -18.76 -8.31 10.81
C SER A 153 -18.42 -6.87 10.41
N ASN A 154 -19.43 -5.99 10.34
CA ASN A 154 -19.23 -4.59 9.99
C ASN A 154 -18.36 -3.86 11.01
N THR A 155 -18.61 -4.08 12.30
CA THR A 155 -17.84 -3.47 13.39
C THR A 155 -16.39 -3.96 13.40
N LEU A 156 -16.17 -5.25 13.15
CA LEU A 156 -14.82 -5.82 13.07
C LEU A 156 -14.06 -5.25 11.87
N GLY A 157 -14.71 -5.09 10.71
CA GLY A 157 -14.14 -4.42 9.54
C GLY A 157 -13.77 -2.95 9.82
N PHE A 158 -14.63 -2.22 10.54
CA PHE A 158 -14.37 -0.85 10.96
C PHE A 158 -13.14 -0.75 11.88
N PHE A 159 -13.08 -1.54 12.95
CA PHE A 159 -11.94 -1.55 13.86
C PHE A 159 -10.65 -2.04 13.19
N ALA A 160 -10.73 -3.02 12.29
CA ALA A 160 -9.58 -3.47 11.50
C ALA A 160 -9.06 -2.33 10.62
N SER A 161 -9.94 -1.58 9.98
CA SER A 161 -9.56 -0.42 9.17
C SER A 161 -8.93 0.71 10.00
N LEU A 162 -9.52 1.04 11.16
CA LEU A 162 -8.90 1.99 12.10
C LEU A 162 -7.53 1.52 12.57
N SER A 163 -7.37 0.23 12.83
CA SER A 163 -6.07 -0.35 13.20
C SER A 163 -5.04 -0.19 12.09
N ILE A 164 -5.43 -0.34 10.81
CA ILE A 164 -4.57 -0.07 9.65
C ILE A 164 -4.14 1.40 9.66
N ILE A 165 -5.08 2.34 9.75
CA ILE A 165 -4.80 3.78 9.75
C ILE A 165 -3.86 4.15 10.90
N LEU A 166 -4.14 3.68 12.12
CA LEU A 166 -3.31 3.93 13.29
C LEU A 166 -1.90 3.37 13.11
N LEU A 167 -1.77 2.12 12.64
CA LEU A 167 -0.46 1.52 12.37
C LEU A 167 0.33 2.28 11.29
N LEU A 168 -0.35 2.82 10.28
CA LEU A 168 0.26 3.63 9.24
C LEU A 168 0.73 5.00 9.76
N ILE A 169 -0.05 5.65 10.62
CA ILE A 169 0.25 6.97 11.18
C ILE A 169 1.32 6.89 12.27
N SER A 170 1.24 5.88 13.15
CA SER A 170 2.11 5.79 14.33
C SER A 170 3.59 5.62 14.00
N GLY A 171 3.96 5.32 12.75
CA GLY A 171 5.36 5.24 12.32
C GLY A 171 6.22 4.31 13.18
N LEU A 172 5.59 3.35 13.88
CA LEU A 172 6.22 2.61 14.96
C LEU A 172 7.45 1.86 14.42
N PRO A 173 8.62 1.97 15.08
CA PRO A 173 9.83 1.26 14.69
C PRO A 173 9.77 -0.23 15.05
N LEU A 174 8.58 -0.85 15.01
CA LEU A 174 8.45 -2.29 15.00
C LEU A 174 9.29 -2.81 13.84
N LYS A 175 10.11 -3.83 14.07
CA LYS A 175 10.98 -4.45 13.04
C LYS A 175 10.24 -4.45 11.71
N LYS A 176 10.77 -3.78 10.66
CA LYS A 176 10.05 -3.51 9.39
C LYS A 176 9.28 -4.74 8.88
N ARG A 177 9.83 -5.95 9.06
CA ARG A 177 9.19 -7.24 8.75
C ARG A 177 7.92 -7.56 9.57
N LEU A 178 7.90 -7.30 10.87
CA LEU A 178 6.73 -7.51 11.73
C LEU A 178 5.60 -6.54 11.42
N SER A 179 5.92 -5.26 11.23
CA SER A 179 4.93 -4.23 10.90
C SER A 179 4.20 -4.55 9.60
N ILE A 180 4.95 -4.91 8.54
CA ILE A 180 4.37 -5.35 7.26
C ILE A 180 3.52 -6.61 7.43
N TRP A 181 3.94 -7.55 8.27
CA TRP A 181 3.20 -8.80 8.51
C TRP A 181 1.88 -8.56 9.24
N ILE A 182 1.90 -7.77 10.32
CA ILE A 182 0.71 -7.36 11.07
C ILE A 182 -0.24 -6.56 10.17
N LEU A 183 0.30 -5.61 9.41
CA LEU A 183 -0.48 -4.81 8.47
C LEU A 183 -1.16 -5.67 7.41
N THR A 184 -0.43 -6.65 6.86
CA THR A 184 -0.98 -7.60 5.90
C THR A 184 -2.10 -8.42 6.55
N ALA A 185 -1.90 -8.95 7.76
CA ALA A 185 -2.91 -9.74 8.45
C ALA A 185 -4.19 -8.94 8.73
N ILE A 186 -4.07 -7.71 9.25
CA ILE A 186 -5.23 -6.84 9.51
C ILE A 186 -5.93 -6.45 8.20
N MET A 187 -5.18 -6.24 7.11
CA MET A 187 -5.76 -5.96 5.79
C MET A 187 -6.61 -7.12 5.27
N TRP A 188 -6.13 -8.36 5.39
CA TRP A 188 -6.93 -9.54 5.03
C TRP A 188 -8.19 -9.66 5.88
N VAL A 189 -8.09 -9.43 7.19
CA VAL A 189 -9.24 -9.42 8.10
C VAL A 189 -10.24 -8.33 7.73
N ALA A 190 -9.78 -7.11 7.45
CA ALA A 190 -10.64 -6.01 7.03
C ALA A 190 -11.38 -6.37 5.73
N LEU A 191 -10.67 -6.89 4.73
CA LEU A 191 -11.25 -7.27 3.44
C LEU A 191 -12.28 -8.39 3.57
N THR A 192 -12.02 -9.41 4.40
CA THR A 192 -13.00 -10.49 4.64
C THR A 192 -14.22 -10.00 5.40
N CYS A 193 -14.05 -9.15 6.41
CA CYS A 193 -15.16 -8.59 7.15
C CYS A 193 -16.05 -7.73 6.24
N THR A 194 -15.46 -6.85 5.42
CA THR A 194 -16.22 -6.03 4.47
C THR A 194 -16.94 -6.87 3.41
N ALA A 195 -16.28 -7.91 2.87
CA ALA A 195 -16.90 -8.82 1.91
C ALA A 195 -18.06 -9.62 2.54
N SER A 196 -17.90 -10.08 3.78
CA SER A 196 -18.95 -10.75 4.56
C SER A 196 -20.17 -9.85 4.74
N THR A 197 -19.95 -8.62 5.18
CA THR A 197 -21.02 -7.63 5.40
C THR A 197 -21.81 -7.36 4.11
N TYR A 198 -21.09 -7.24 2.98
CA TYR A 198 -21.72 -7.07 1.67
C TYR A 198 -22.56 -8.29 1.27
N PHE A 199 -22.04 -9.49 1.47
CA PHE A 199 -22.75 -10.73 1.15
C PHE A 199 -24.02 -10.90 1.98
N ILE A 200 -23.94 -10.68 3.31
CA ILE A 200 -25.10 -10.73 4.21
C ILE A 200 -26.17 -9.71 3.81
N THR A 201 -25.73 -8.53 3.38
CA THR A 201 -26.64 -7.49 2.89
C THR A 201 -27.34 -7.94 1.60
N LEU A 202 -26.61 -8.50 0.64
CA LEU A 202 -27.18 -9.01 -0.61
C LEU A 202 -28.18 -10.14 -0.39
N THR A 203 -27.87 -11.10 0.50
CA THR A 203 -28.80 -12.19 0.80
C THR A 203 -30.05 -11.67 1.49
N SER A 204 -29.95 -10.70 2.41
CA SER A 204 -31.12 -10.12 3.10
C SER A 204 -32.05 -9.30 2.18
N ILE A 205 -31.49 -8.60 1.18
CA ILE A 205 -32.27 -7.85 0.18
C ILE A 205 -32.88 -8.80 -0.85
N SER A 206 -32.09 -9.72 -1.41
CA SER A 206 -32.54 -10.65 -2.45
C SER A 206 -33.49 -11.74 -1.94
N ALA A 207 -33.40 -12.14 -0.66
CA ALA A 207 -34.29 -13.14 -0.07
C ALA A 207 -35.77 -12.77 -0.20
N ARG A 208 -36.13 -11.48 -0.13
CA ARG A 208 -37.53 -11.03 -0.23
C ARG A 208 -38.10 -11.16 -1.66
N HIS A 209 -37.24 -11.08 -2.68
CA HIS A 209 -37.64 -11.19 -4.09
C HIS A 209 -37.60 -12.65 -4.59
N LEU A 210 -36.70 -13.48 -4.05
CA LEU A 210 -36.44 -14.85 -4.50
C LEU A 210 -37.18 -15.93 -3.68
N ALA A 211 -37.71 -15.60 -2.48
CA ALA A 211 -38.50 -16.51 -1.65
C ALA A 211 -39.76 -17.06 -2.35
N LYS A 212 -40.20 -16.44 -3.45
CA LYS A 212 -41.34 -16.94 -4.22
C LYS A 212 -40.98 -18.06 -5.22
N HIS A 213 -39.70 -18.28 -5.59
CA HIS A 213 -39.38 -19.17 -6.73
C HIS A 213 -38.11 -20.06 -6.67
N ALA A 214 -37.18 -20.01 -5.72
CA ALA A 214 -36.13 -21.05 -5.62
C ALA A 214 -35.25 -20.98 -4.36
N SER A 215 -35.11 -22.12 -3.67
CA SER A 215 -34.14 -22.32 -2.57
C SER A 215 -32.73 -22.69 -3.05
N SER A 216 -32.52 -22.90 -4.36
CA SER A 216 -31.24 -23.39 -4.91
C SER A 216 -30.10 -22.36 -5.07
N PRO A 217 -30.32 -21.08 -5.42
CA PRO A 217 -29.20 -20.17 -5.68
C PRO A 217 -28.52 -19.68 -4.40
N VAL A 218 -29.25 -19.55 -3.29
CA VAL A 218 -28.71 -19.04 -2.02
C VAL A 218 -27.73 -20.03 -1.38
N ALA A 219 -28.04 -21.33 -1.41
CA ALA A 219 -27.19 -22.38 -0.85
C ALA A 219 -25.83 -22.51 -1.57
N VAL A 220 -25.82 -22.34 -2.91
CA VAL A 220 -24.57 -22.35 -3.70
C VAL A 220 -23.69 -21.15 -3.35
N LEU A 221 -24.30 -19.98 -3.15
CA LEU A 221 -23.60 -18.76 -2.77
C LEU A 221 -23.01 -18.85 -1.36
N GLU A 222 -23.74 -19.41 -0.38
CA GLU A 222 -23.21 -19.67 0.96
C GLU A 222 -22.02 -20.65 0.93
N GLY A 223 -22.12 -21.72 0.14
CA GLY A 223 -21.02 -22.68 -0.03
C GLY A 223 -19.75 -22.04 -0.62
N TRP A 224 -19.90 -21.20 -1.64
CA TRP A 224 -18.78 -20.42 -2.20
C TRP A 224 -18.13 -19.53 -1.14
N PHE A 225 -18.96 -18.83 -0.36
CA PHE A 225 -18.51 -17.90 0.65
C PHE A 225 -17.71 -18.59 1.78
N ILE A 226 -18.18 -19.74 2.24
CA ILE A 226 -17.45 -20.58 3.22
C ILE A 226 -16.11 -21.06 2.64
N ALA A 227 -16.09 -21.52 1.39
CA ALA A 227 -14.86 -21.95 0.73
C ALA A 227 -13.85 -20.79 0.59
N TRP A 228 -14.33 -19.58 0.31
CA TRP A 228 -13.51 -18.37 0.21
C TRP A 228 -12.91 -17.97 1.57
N ILE A 229 -13.70 -18.03 2.65
CA ILE A 229 -13.19 -17.80 4.02
C ILE A 229 -12.13 -18.85 4.38
N ALA A 230 -12.39 -20.13 4.11
CA ALA A 230 -11.45 -21.21 4.39
C ALA A 230 -10.12 -21.00 3.64
N LEU A 231 -10.17 -20.59 2.37
CA LEU A 231 -8.99 -20.26 1.58
C LEU A 231 -8.18 -19.11 2.22
N ILE A 232 -8.82 -18.06 2.70
CA ILE A 232 -8.13 -16.92 3.33
C ILE A 232 -7.51 -17.34 4.67
N CYS A 233 -8.20 -18.15 5.47
CA CYS A 233 -7.64 -18.71 6.69
C CYS A 233 -6.38 -19.55 6.41
N ILE A 234 -6.39 -20.36 5.34
CA ILE A 234 -5.22 -21.13 4.91
C ILE A 234 -4.08 -20.20 4.48
N LEU A 235 -4.36 -19.15 3.70
CA LEU A 235 -3.34 -18.18 3.27
C LEU A 235 -2.71 -17.45 4.46
N LEU A 236 -3.53 -17.02 5.43
CA LEU A 236 -3.06 -16.39 6.67
C LEU A 236 -2.20 -17.36 7.48
N LEU A 237 -2.61 -18.63 7.58
CA LEU A 237 -1.83 -19.68 8.25
C LEU A 237 -0.49 -19.90 7.56
N VAL A 238 -0.44 -19.99 6.23
CA VAL A 238 0.81 -20.12 5.46
C VAL A 238 1.71 -18.90 5.68
N HIS A 239 1.14 -17.70 5.67
CA HIS A 239 1.89 -16.47 5.90
C HIS A 239 2.46 -16.41 7.34
N PHE A 240 1.71 -16.91 8.32
CA PHE A 240 2.17 -17.07 9.71
C PHE A 240 3.27 -18.12 9.86
N LEU A 241 3.11 -19.29 9.23
CA LEU A 241 4.11 -20.35 9.25
C LEU A 241 5.42 -19.91 8.59
N ARG A 242 5.35 -19.18 7.47
CA ARG A 242 6.53 -18.58 6.82
C ARG A 242 7.22 -17.57 7.73
N PHE A 243 6.45 -16.77 8.45
CA PHE A 243 6.99 -15.83 9.43
C PHE A 243 7.70 -16.55 10.58
N MET A 244 7.08 -17.56 11.17
CA MET A 244 7.68 -18.38 12.23
C MET A 244 8.95 -19.11 11.76
N SER A 245 8.95 -19.63 10.53
CA SER A 245 10.13 -20.26 9.93
C SER A 245 11.29 -19.28 9.76
N LYS A 246 11.03 -18.07 9.26
CA LYS A 246 12.05 -17.00 9.14
C LYS A 246 12.58 -16.55 10.50
N ARG A 247 11.73 -16.51 11.53
CA ARG A 247 12.14 -16.16 12.89
C ARG A 247 13.08 -17.22 13.48
N LYS A 248 12.74 -18.50 13.35
CA LYS A 248 13.58 -19.64 13.77
C LYS A 248 14.92 -19.72 13.02
N ALA A 249 14.95 -19.33 11.74
CA ALA A 249 16.19 -19.28 10.97
C ALA A 249 17.13 -18.18 11.49
N SER A 250 16.59 -16.98 11.79
CA SER A 250 17.35 -15.86 12.34
C SER A 250 17.91 -16.14 13.75
N GLU A 251 17.17 -16.87 14.58
CA GLU A 251 17.64 -17.28 15.91
C GLU A 251 18.79 -18.31 15.82
N ARG A 252 18.73 -19.26 14.87
CA ARG A 252 19.82 -20.23 14.66
C ARG A 252 21.12 -19.59 14.19
N THR A 253 21.07 -18.57 13.34
CA THR A 253 22.27 -17.88 12.87
C THR A 253 22.97 -17.09 13.98
N ASN A 254 22.22 -16.49 14.91
CA ASN A 254 22.77 -15.73 16.04
C ASN A 254 23.40 -16.58 17.15
N VAL A 255 23.15 -17.91 17.18
CA VAL A 255 23.73 -18.82 18.20
C VAL A 255 25.08 -19.41 17.73
N ILE A 256 25.40 -19.31 16.44
CA ILE A 256 26.60 -19.93 15.83
C ILE A 256 27.75 -18.92 15.64
N THR A 257 27.48 -17.62 15.77
CA THR A 257 28.46 -16.50 15.77
C THR A 257 28.74 -16.02 17.18
#